data_AF-A0A7J7RR95-F1
#
_entry.id   AF-A0A7J7RR95-F1
#
_cell.length_a   1.000
_cell.length_b   1.000
_cell.length_c   1.000
_cell.angle_alpha   90.00
_cell.angle_beta   90.00
_cell.angle_gamma   90.00
#
_symmetry.space_group_name_H-M   'P 1'
#
loop_
_entity.id
_entity.type
_entity.pdbx_description
1 polymer ?
#
loop_
_entity_poly.entity_id
_entity_poly.type
_entity_poly.pdbx_seq_one_letter_code
_entity_poly.pdbx_strand_id
1 'polypeptide(L)'
;MKLEEKAFFYHSNCKEPGIAGLVKIVKEAYPDHTQFEKSNPYYDPSSKEDNPKWSMVDVQFVRMMKRFIPLAELKTHHQAHKATGGPLKNMALFTHQRLSVQPLTPEEFDFVLSLEEKEPS
;
A
#
# COMPACT_ATOMS: atom_id res chain seq x y z
N MET A 1 -5.48 -1.71 -10.85
CA MET A 1 -6.47 -1.62 -9.77
C MET A 1 -7.85 -1.54 -10.41
N LYS A 2 -8.79 -2.32 -9.89
CA LYS A 2 -10.18 -2.43 -10.34
C LYS A 2 -11.13 -1.92 -9.27
N LEU A 3 -12.32 -1.51 -9.69
CA LEU A 3 -13.36 -1.06 -8.76
C LEU A 3 -13.62 -2.10 -7.67
N GLU A 4 -13.82 -1.62 -6.44
CA GLU A 4 -14.06 -2.40 -5.23
C GLU A 4 -12.88 -3.27 -4.74
N GLU A 5 -11.74 -3.30 -5.44
CA GLU A 5 -10.53 -3.91 -4.89
C GLU A 5 -10.11 -3.18 -3.60
N LYS A 6 -9.67 -3.95 -2.60
CA LYS A 6 -9.22 -3.42 -1.31
C LYS A 6 -7.71 -3.19 -1.31
N ALA A 7 -7.27 -2.20 -0.56
CA ALA A 7 -5.87 -1.94 -0.30
C ALA A 7 -5.65 -1.57 1.17
N PHE A 8 -4.47 -1.89 1.68
CA PHE A 8 -4.04 -1.39 2.99
C PHE A 8 -3.56 0.05 2.88
N PHE A 9 -4.01 0.89 3.82
CA PHE A 9 -3.50 2.24 3.99
C PHE A 9 -2.26 2.20 4.90
N TYR A 10 -1.10 2.41 4.30
CA TYR A 10 0.20 2.29 4.97
C TYR A 10 0.79 3.67 5.29
N HIS A 11 1.17 3.88 6.54
CA HIS A 11 1.90 5.07 6.97
C HIS A 11 3.40 4.87 6.77
N SER A 12 3.99 5.68 5.89
CA SER A 12 5.43 5.72 5.64
C SER A 12 6.03 7.03 6.15
N ASN A 13 7.36 7.05 6.31
CA ASN A 13 8.12 8.25 6.67
C ASN A 13 7.62 8.97 7.95
N CYS A 14 7.26 8.20 8.98
CA CYS A 14 6.79 8.69 10.28
C CYS A 14 7.50 7.93 11.41
N LYS A 15 7.27 8.37 12.67
CA LYS A 15 7.87 7.73 13.86
C LYS A 15 7.46 6.26 14.01
N GLU A 16 6.19 5.96 13.69
CA GLU A 16 5.62 4.62 13.80
C GLU A 16 5.03 4.22 12.43
N PRO A 17 5.86 3.66 11.53
CA PRO A 17 5.40 3.21 10.22
C PRO A 17 4.66 1.86 10.33
N GLY A 18 3.65 1.65 9.49
CA GLY A 18 2.82 0.45 9.55
C GLY A 18 1.46 0.59 8.86
N ILE A 19 0.65 -0.46 8.94
CA ILE A 19 -0.68 -0.52 8.33
C ILE A 19 -1.70 0.02 9.34
N ALA A 20 -2.43 1.06 8.94
CA ALA A 20 -3.39 1.76 9.80
C ALA A 20 -4.86 1.39 9.50
N GLY A 21 -5.17 1.11 8.23
CA GLY A 21 -6.55 0.85 7.83
C GLY A 21 -6.68 0.20 6.45
N LEU A 22 -7.94 0.09 6.03
CA LEU A 22 -8.35 -0.41 4.73
C LEU A 22 -9.05 0.69 3.94
N VAL A 23 -8.71 0.75 2.65
CA VAL A 23 -9.42 1.53 1.65
C VAL A 23 -9.88 0.60 0.53
N LYS A 24 -10.78 1.10 -0.31
CA LYS A 24 -11.17 0.44 -1.56
C LYS A 24 -11.10 1.40 -2.74
N ILE A 25 -10.91 0.85 -3.93
CA ILE A 25 -10.88 1.62 -5.17
C ILE A 25 -12.31 1.99 -5.59
N VAL A 26 -12.57 3.28 -5.77
CA VAL A 26 -13.88 3.79 -6.23
C VAL A 26 -13.82 4.45 -7.61
N LYS A 27 -12.61 4.68 -8.13
CA LYS A 27 -12.37 5.08 -9.52
C LYS A 27 -11.08 4.44 -10.03
N GLU A 28 -11.16 3.76 -11.18
CA GLU A 28 -9.97 3.21 -11.86
C GLU A 28 -9.03 4.31 -12.36
N ALA A 29 -7.86 3.93 -12.85
CA ALA A 29 -6.79 4.84 -13.22
C ALA A 29 -7.24 5.93 -14.22
N TYR A 30 -6.84 7.17 -13.94
CA TYR A 30 -7.03 8.32 -14.80
C TYR A 30 -5.84 9.29 -14.67
N PRO A 31 -5.64 10.24 -15.60
CA PRO A 31 -4.52 11.18 -15.53
C PRO A 31 -4.49 11.97 -14.22
N ASP A 32 -3.32 12.02 -13.58
CA ASP A 32 -3.09 12.85 -12.40
C ASP A 32 -2.96 14.31 -12.82
N HIS A 33 -3.90 15.18 -12.46
CA HIS A 33 -3.85 16.58 -12.89
C HIS A 33 -2.66 17.36 -12.29
N THR A 34 -2.14 16.92 -11.14
CA THR A 34 -1.06 17.62 -10.42
C THR A 34 0.26 17.64 -11.21
N GLN A 35 0.45 16.67 -12.12
CA GLN A 35 1.64 16.59 -12.95
C GLN A 35 1.80 17.79 -13.91
N PHE A 36 0.74 18.55 -14.17
CA PHE A 36 0.75 19.73 -15.06
C PHE A 36 0.84 21.07 -14.30
N GLU A 37 0.70 21.05 -12.98
CA GLU A 37 0.65 22.26 -12.14
C GLU A 37 2.06 22.70 -11.71
N LYS A 38 2.63 23.73 -12.34
CA LYS A 38 4.03 24.17 -12.08
C LYS A 38 4.39 24.44 -10.61
N SER A 39 3.42 24.85 -9.79
CA SER A 39 3.61 25.12 -8.36
C SER A 39 3.51 23.86 -7.50
N ASN A 40 3.05 22.74 -8.05
CA ASN A 40 2.87 21.49 -7.33
C ASN A 40 4.21 20.75 -7.17
N PRO A 41 4.51 20.19 -5.98
CA PRO A 41 5.73 19.39 -5.77
C PRO A 41 5.91 18.21 -6.72
N TYR A 42 4.81 17.73 -7.33
CA TYR A 42 4.80 16.59 -8.25
C TYR A 42 4.68 17.00 -9.72
N TYR A 43 4.89 18.28 -10.04
CA TYR A 43 4.96 18.76 -11.43
C TYR A 43 6.01 18.00 -12.26
N ASP A 44 5.64 17.59 -13.48
CA ASP A 44 6.54 16.96 -14.43
C ASP A 44 6.54 17.73 -15.77
N PRO A 45 7.59 18.54 -16.06
CA PRO A 45 7.67 19.31 -17.30
C PRO A 45 7.76 18.45 -18.57
N SER A 46 8.00 17.15 -18.42
CA SER A 46 8.11 16.21 -19.52
C SER A 46 6.81 15.45 -19.81
N SER A 47 5.76 15.64 -19.00
CA SER A 47 4.44 15.09 -19.24
C SER A 47 3.62 15.99 -20.16
N LYS A 48 2.82 15.38 -21.04
CA LYS A 48 2.00 16.09 -22.02
C LYS A 48 0.52 15.75 -21.83
N GLU A 49 -0.37 16.71 -22.03
CA GLU A 49 -1.81 16.52 -21.82
C GLU A 49 -2.43 15.50 -22.79
N ASP A 50 -1.89 15.37 -24.00
CA ASP A 50 -2.36 14.42 -25.02
C ASP A 50 -1.97 12.96 -24.72
N ASN A 51 -0.89 12.76 -23.94
CA ASN A 51 -0.47 11.46 -23.45
C ASN A 51 0.17 11.57 -22.05
N PRO A 52 -0.65 11.71 -21.00
CA PRO A 52 -0.18 11.93 -19.63
C PRO A 52 0.65 10.75 -19.11
N LYS A 53 1.79 11.03 -18.49
CA LYS A 53 2.69 10.00 -17.94
C LYS A 53 2.17 9.39 -16.64
N TRP A 54 1.61 10.23 -15.77
CA TRP A 54 1.22 9.84 -14.43
C TRP A 54 -0.28 9.61 -14.34
N SER A 55 -0.66 8.56 -13.63
CA SER A 55 -2.04 8.21 -13.36
C SER A 55 -2.28 8.14 -11.86
N MET A 56 -3.49 8.45 -11.44
CA MET A 56 -3.98 8.28 -10.07
C MET A 56 -5.31 7.53 -10.06
N VAL A 57 -5.74 7.13 -8.87
CA VAL A 57 -7.02 6.45 -8.60
C VAL A 57 -7.72 7.17 -7.46
N ASP A 58 -9.05 7.03 -7.39
CA ASP A 58 -9.77 7.48 -6.20
C ASP A 58 -9.99 6.29 -5.26
N VAL A 59 -9.70 6.53 -3.98
CA VAL A 59 -9.90 5.55 -2.93
C VAL A 59 -10.91 6.06 -1.91
N GLN A 60 -11.70 5.14 -1.37
CA GLN A 60 -12.64 5.41 -0.29
C GLN A 60 -12.21 4.65 0.95
N PHE A 61 -12.22 5.33 2.10
CA PHE A 61 -12.02 4.72 3.40
C PHE A 61 -13.07 3.63 3.66
N VAL A 62 -12.62 2.47 4.13
CA VAL A 62 -13.51 1.36 4.52
C VAL A 62 -13.60 1.28 6.03
N ARG A 63 -12.45 1.07 6.70
CA ARG A 63 -12.35 0.99 8.16
C ARG A 63 -10.89 1.10 8.61
N MET A 64 -10.69 1.37 9.89
CA MET A 64 -9.39 1.15 10.55
C MET A 64 -9.12 -0.36 10.72
N MET A 65 -7.85 -0.72 10.85
CA MET A 65 -7.47 -2.03 11.39
C MET A 65 -7.95 -2.13 12.85
N LYS A 66 -8.26 -3.33 13.35
CA LYS A 66 -8.67 -3.50 14.76
C LYS A 66 -7.58 -3.04 15.75
N ARG A 67 -6.33 -3.17 15.34
CA ARG A 67 -5.16 -2.54 15.96
C ARG A 67 -4.19 -2.11 14.87
N PHE A 68 -3.32 -1.15 15.17
CA PHE A 68 -2.23 -0.78 14.27
C PHE A 68 -1.29 -1.98 14.08
N ILE A 69 -0.83 -2.22 12.85
CA ILE A 69 0.12 -3.28 12.52
C ILE A 69 1.47 -2.63 12.16
N PRO A 70 2.44 -2.58 13.11
CA PRO A 70 3.72 -1.91 12.88
C PRO A 70 4.56 -2.60 11.81
N LEU A 71 5.37 -1.82 11.08
CA LEU A 71 6.35 -2.36 10.13
C LEU A 71 7.30 -3.39 10.77
N ALA A 72 7.66 -3.18 12.04
CA ALA A 72 8.53 -4.09 12.78
C ALA A 72 7.90 -5.48 12.94
N GLU A 73 6.61 -5.56 13.26
CA GLU A 73 5.87 -6.83 13.37
C GLU A 73 5.80 -7.54 12.01
N LEU A 74 5.44 -6.81 10.95
CA LEU A 74 5.42 -7.35 9.58
C LEU A 74 6.80 -7.88 9.18
N LYS A 75 7.88 -7.20 9.57
CA LYS A 75 9.26 -7.60 9.27
C LYS A 75 9.64 -8.90 9.99
N THR A 76 9.26 -9.05 11.26
CA THR A 76 9.47 -10.29 12.02
C THR A 76 8.79 -11.47 11.34
N HIS A 77 7.52 -11.32 10.96
CA HIS A 77 6.80 -12.37 10.23
C HIS A 77 7.41 -12.66 8.86
N HIS A 78 7.80 -11.64 8.10
CA HIS A 78 8.48 -11.81 6.82
C HIS A 78 9.78 -12.62 6.96
N GLN A 79 10.62 -12.30 7.96
CA GLN A 79 11.87 -13.02 8.22
C GLN A 79 11.64 -14.48 8.61
N ALA A 80 10.67 -14.74 9.49
CA ALA A 80 10.28 -16.10 9.86
C ALA A 80 9.75 -16.89 8.65
N HIS A 81 8.86 -16.28 7.85
CA HIS A 81 8.27 -16.92 6.68
C HIS A 81 9.27 -17.19 5.56
N LYS A 82 10.35 -16.41 5.44
CA LYS A 82 11.45 -16.73 4.52
C LYS A 82 12.11 -18.07 4.84
N ALA A 83 12.21 -18.44 6.11
CA ALA A 83 12.80 -19.71 6.52
C ALA A 83 11.78 -20.87 6.46
N THR A 84 10.51 -20.61 6.81
CA THR A 84 9.48 -21.65 6.95
C THR A 84 8.57 -21.82 5.72
N GLY A 85 8.68 -20.93 4.73
CA GLY A 85 7.86 -20.94 3.53
C GLY A 85 6.47 -20.29 3.68
N GLY A 86 6.24 -19.50 4.72
CA GLY A 86 4.94 -18.88 5.04
C GLY A 86 4.48 -17.73 4.11
N PRO A 87 3.29 -17.16 4.36
CA PRO A 87 2.61 -16.24 3.42
C PRO A 87 3.42 -14.99 3.06
N LEU A 88 4.06 -14.37 4.06
CA LEU A 88 4.78 -13.10 3.84
C LEU A 88 6.20 -13.26 3.28
N LYS A 89 6.63 -14.48 2.91
CA LYS A 89 8.04 -14.75 2.50
C LYS A 89 8.53 -13.86 1.35
N ASN A 90 7.63 -13.48 0.45
CA ASN A 90 7.93 -12.71 -0.77
C ASN A 90 7.27 -11.31 -0.80
N MET A 91 6.73 -10.86 0.33
CA MET A 91 5.95 -9.62 0.40
C MET A 91 6.70 -8.41 -0.17
N ALA A 92 6.06 -7.72 -1.12
CA ALA A 92 6.61 -6.58 -1.85
C ALA A 92 7.15 -5.48 -0.93
N LEU A 93 6.56 -5.31 0.26
CA LEU A 93 6.99 -4.34 1.27
C LEU A 93 8.46 -4.50 1.65
N PHE A 94 9.00 -5.71 1.61
CA PHE A 94 10.38 -6.02 1.98
C PHE A 94 11.28 -6.34 0.79
N THR A 95 10.71 -6.80 -0.33
CA THR A 95 11.46 -7.13 -1.55
C THR A 95 11.63 -5.93 -2.49
N HIS A 96 10.74 -4.93 -2.41
CA HIS A 96 10.74 -3.70 -3.22
C HIS A 96 10.60 -2.44 -2.35
N GLN A 97 11.64 -2.15 -1.57
CA GLN A 97 11.63 -1.13 -0.50
C GLN A 97 11.32 0.32 -0.94
N ARG A 98 11.44 0.64 -2.23
CA ARG A 98 11.19 1.98 -2.78
C ARG A 98 9.92 2.06 -3.65
N LEU A 99 9.07 1.04 -3.60
CA LEU A 99 7.81 0.99 -4.34
C LEU A 99 6.65 1.41 -3.43
N SER A 100 5.95 2.50 -3.75
CA SER A 100 4.86 3.06 -2.93
C SER A 100 3.51 2.37 -3.14
N VAL A 101 3.28 1.79 -4.32
CA VAL A 101 2.06 1.06 -4.67
C VAL A 101 2.43 -0.37 -5.00
N GLN A 102 1.95 -1.31 -4.20
CA GLN A 102 2.42 -2.69 -4.21
C GLN A 102 1.26 -3.67 -4.36
N PRO A 103 1.41 -4.73 -5.18
CA PRO A 103 0.46 -5.83 -5.18
C PRO A 103 0.66 -6.69 -3.92
N LEU A 104 -0.44 -7.28 -3.43
CA LEU A 104 -0.42 -8.37 -2.46
C LEU A 104 -1.10 -9.59 -3.07
N THR A 105 -0.61 -10.77 -2.73
CA THR A 105 -1.37 -12.00 -2.98
C THR A 105 -2.55 -12.11 -2.00
N PRO A 106 -3.58 -12.93 -2.30
CA PRO A 106 -4.64 -13.21 -1.33
C PRO A 106 -4.10 -13.74 0.00
N GLU A 107 -3.09 -14.62 -0.04
CA GLU A 107 -2.45 -15.18 1.17
C GLU A 107 -1.77 -14.12 2.04
N GLU A 108 -1.07 -13.15 1.41
CA GLU A 108 -0.44 -12.04 2.12
C GLU A 108 -1.50 -11.13 2.75
N PHE A 109 -2.56 -10.83 2.00
CA PHE A 109 -3.66 -9.99 2.46
C PHE A 109 -4.39 -10.61 3.66
N ASP A 110 -4.78 -11.87 3.55
CA ASP A 110 -5.47 -12.61 4.60
C ASP A 110 -4.60 -12.79 5.84
N PHE A 111 -3.28 -13.01 5.66
CA PHE A 111 -2.36 -13.09 6.78
C PHE A 111 -2.29 -11.77 7.56
N VAL A 112 -2.17 -10.64 6.86
CA VAL A 112 -2.16 -9.32 7.52
C VAL A 112 -3.48 -9.06 8.25
N LEU A 113 -4.62 -9.41 7.66
CA LEU A 113 -5.91 -9.34 8.37
C LEU A 113 -5.90 -10.21 9.63
N SER A 114 -5.35 -11.42 9.57
CA SER A 114 -5.29 -12.30 10.74
C SER A 114 -4.47 -11.74 11.91
N LEU A 115 -3.51 -10.84 11.65
CA LEU A 115 -2.72 -10.20 12.70
C LEU A 115 -3.58 -9.23 13.53
N GLU A 116 -4.60 -8.61 12.94
CA GLU A 116 -5.43 -7.63 13.62
C GLU A 116 -6.27 -8.24 14.76
N GLU A 117 -6.47 -9.57 14.75
CA GLU A 117 -7.18 -10.33 15.78
C GLU A 117 -6.28 -10.81 16.93
N LYS A 118 -4.96 -10.71 16.76
CA LYS A 118 -3.98 -11.20 17.74
C LYS A 118 -3.53 -10.06 18.65
N GLU A 119 -3.15 -10.39 19.88
CA GLU A 119 -2.46 -9.44 20.73
C GLU A 119 -1.13 -9.01 20.09
N PRO A 120 -0.70 -7.75 20.27
CA PRO A 120 0.60 -7.29 19.80
C PRO A 120 1.72 -8.17 20.36
N SER A 121 2.62 -8.61 19.48
CA SER A 121 3.84 -9.35 19.85
C SER A 121 4.92 -8.47 20.42
#